data_AF-A0A8E2J6X6-F1
#
_entry.id   AF-A0A8E2J6X6-F1
#
_cell.length_a   1.000
_cell.length_b   1.000
_cell.length_c   1.000
_cell.angle_alpha   90.00
_cell.angle_beta   90.00
_cell.angle_gamma   90.00
#
_symmetry.space_group_name_H-M   'P 1'
#
loop_
_entity.id
_entity.type
_entity.pdbx_description
1 polymer ?
#
loop_
_entity_poly.entity_id
_entity_poly.type
_entity_poly.pdbx_seq_one_letter_code
_entity_poly.pdbx_strand_id
1 'polypeptide(L)'
;MDIRDMRTTDTSTGTSSLPWLPVEIYTHILTFLPPTDAGLTALISCLSANSALCAAAQTTALWEPFYRARYTECVEERETARRAAHGGDWRLLYRERRRLDRAALRLLDETRVELAGRHRNASRFAKEFSFDVWDALELEAHLPPPPIFRPQPQGGSDEAAGDDVPHALPRRYWAQIMQGVIARHYALGRLVRVCRGDDSIDFEEALACLSAFYDKSPKSVSKQLDELAAFCRQQLAQWNTELDPNQQEFDLRLVCERIRHALRSQGFGPAEGSTFHEPLNQFPHAFLNDHRKSIPMSLVYVFVGVCRRLGIEAGPLNYPHRVLAHVTASGPRGTTVLFDMFSDQPAEQASTISPVGAHSADFLSPCRPVVMLQRAANNIINFVQFQRIHRTTSLTEVNLWADYAACTCFLLRTQEQHLVPHVSQFKPYDGVAVLCDVLGPALSGPARQILEQQCAAIEAADEQRATQVFLRSEHNVQFFVGLIFKHARYSYTGCITGWEPKCMASDDWRAHMEVEKLARGADQPFYTVIAIDGHKRYVAEENIIPIVLTKDIARTLSQSRAYFSRCFEGAQFGEGSMQRGRLLPSEELRKVYPEDDAAGAAWIAEGERNRQGLSDR
;
A
#
# COMPACT_ATOMS: atom_id res chain seq x y z
N MET A 1 -40.69 7.33 36.37
CA MET A 1 -41.87 7.13 37.23
C MET A 1 -41.35 6.53 38.52
N ASP A 2 -41.32 7.34 39.58
CA ASP A 2 -40.93 6.96 40.94
C ASP A 2 -41.87 5.89 41.50
N ILE A 3 -41.33 4.82 42.09
CA ILE A 3 -42.00 4.08 43.17
C ILE A 3 -40.93 3.65 44.19
N ARG A 4 -40.91 4.37 45.31
CA ARG A 4 -40.39 3.91 46.60
C ARG A 4 -41.46 3.05 47.29
N ASP A 5 -40.96 2.17 48.15
CA ASP A 5 -41.65 1.43 49.21
C ASP A 5 -42.48 0.19 48.83
N MET A 6 -41.89 -0.98 49.10
CA MET A 6 -42.49 -1.99 49.97
C MET A 6 -41.39 -2.83 50.64
N ARG A 7 -41.12 -2.52 51.92
CA ARG A 7 -40.46 -3.45 52.84
C ARG A 7 -41.48 -4.51 53.23
N THR A 8 -41.26 -5.74 52.81
CA THR A 8 -41.80 -6.93 53.48
C THR A 8 -40.66 -7.90 53.72
N THR A 9 -40.47 -8.16 55.00
CA THR A 9 -39.61 -9.19 55.59
C THR A 9 -39.95 -10.55 55.01
N ASP A 10 -38.97 -11.21 54.38
CA ASP A 10 -39.01 -12.66 54.23
C ASP A 10 -37.62 -13.25 54.51
N THR A 11 -37.61 -14.11 55.52
CA THR A 11 -36.45 -14.81 56.06
C THR A 11 -36.12 -16.03 55.20
N SER A 12 -34.89 -16.05 54.69
CA SER A 12 -34.07 -17.23 54.42
C SER A 12 -34.67 -18.41 53.64
N THR A 13 -34.47 -18.39 52.32
CA THR A 13 -33.98 -19.55 51.58
C THR A 13 -32.76 -19.12 50.78
N GLY A 14 -31.58 -19.55 51.24
CA GLY A 14 -30.30 -19.19 50.65
C GLY A 14 -30.13 -19.76 49.24
N THR A 15 -30.34 -18.94 48.23
CA THR A 15 -29.56 -19.00 47.00
C THR A 15 -28.28 -18.20 47.25
N SER A 16 -27.25 -18.89 47.72
CA SER A 16 -25.90 -18.33 47.82
C SER A 16 -25.47 -17.82 46.44
N SER A 17 -25.51 -16.50 46.22
CA SER A 17 -24.75 -15.88 45.14
C SER A 17 -23.31 -16.32 45.31
N LEU A 18 -22.71 -16.95 44.30
CA LEU A 18 -21.29 -17.31 44.29
C LEU A 18 -20.47 -16.18 44.91
N PRO A 19 -19.51 -16.45 45.82
CA PRO A 19 -18.65 -15.39 46.33
C PRO A 19 -17.87 -14.83 45.15
N TRP A 20 -18.21 -13.60 44.76
CA TRP A 20 -17.51 -12.86 43.72
C TRP A 20 -16.02 -12.82 44.09
N LEU A 21 -15.15 -13.18 43.15
CA LEU A 21 -13.71 -13.15 43.38
C LEU A 21 -13.29 -11.70 43.70
N PRO A 22 -12.23 -11.49 44.49
CA PRO A 22 -11.64 -10.16 44.65
C PRO A 22 -11.27 -9.54 43.30
N VAL A 23 -11.32 -8.21 43.21
CA VAL A 23 -11.02 -7.45 41.98
C VAL A 23 -9.61 -7.75 41.47
N GLU A 24 -8.67 -8.02 42.38
CA GLU A 24 -7.28 -8.37 42.10
C GLU A 24 -7.20 -9.70 41.35
N ILE A 25 -8.04 -10.68 41.71
CA ILE A 25 -8.09 -11.99 41.04
C ILE A 25 -8.69 -11.83 39.64
N TYR A 26 -9.78 -11.06 39.50
CA TYR A 26 -10.31 -10.74 38.18
C TYR A 26 -9.28 -10.01 37.32
N THR A 27 -8.57 -9.04 37.88
CA THR A 27 -7.51 -8.31 37.18
C THR A 27 -6.42 -9.27 36.70
N HIS A 28 -5.97 -10.19 37.56
CA HIS A 28 -4.99 -11.21 37.19
C HIS A 28 -5.51 -12.14 36.08
N ILE A 29 -6.75 -12.61 36.17
CA ILE A 29 -7.38 -13.44 35.11
C ILE A 29 -7.38 -12.68 33.77
N LEU A 30 -7.73 -11.40 33.78
CA LEU A 30 -7.77 -10.58 32.58
C LEU A 30 -6.39 -10.35 31.96
N THR A 31 -5.28 -10.49 32.70
CA THR A 31 -3.92 -10.40 32.12
C THR A 31 -3.61 -11.54 31.13
N PHE A 32 -4.32 -12.66 31.22
CA PHE A 32 -4.17 -13.79 30.30
C PHE A 32 -4.97 -13.64 29.00
N LEU A 33 -5.75 -12.57 28.84
CA LEU A 33 -6.42 -12.30 27.58
C LEU A 33 -5.37 -11.99 26.50
N PRO A 34 -5.38 -12.70 25.37
CA PRO A 34 -4.44 -12.42 24.29
C PRO A 34 -4.77 -11.05 23.68
N PRO A 35 -3.76 -10.28 23.21
CA PRO A 35 -3.98 -8.97 22.59
C PRO A 35 -4.51 -9.09 21.15
N THR A 36 -5.65 -9.77 20.99
CA THR A 36 -6.37 -10.00 19.73
C THR A 36 -7.75 -9.34 19.79
N ASP A 37 -8.44 -9.23 18.65
CA ASP A 37 -9.80 -8.67 18.61
C ASP A 37 -10.79 -9.46 19.48
N ALA A 38 -10.63 -10.79 19.57
CA ALA A 38 -11.42 -11.64 20.46
C ALA A 38 -11.12 -11.33 21.94
N GLY A 39 -9.84 -11.23 22.32
CA GLY A 39 -9.44 -10.86 23.68
C GLY A 39 -9.91 -9.45 24.06
N LEU A 40 -9.84 -8.50 23.13
CA LEU A 40 -10.33 -7.14 23.33
C LEU A 40 -11.85 -7.13 23.51
N THR A 41 -12.58 -7.89 22.70
CA THR A 41 -14.04 -8.01 22.82
C THR A 41 -14.42 -8.56 24.19
N ALA A 42 -13.70 -9.59 24.68
CA ALA A 42 -13.87 -10.10 26.04
C ALA A 42 -13.58 -9.05 27.12
N LEU A 43 -12.47 -8.30 27.00
CA LEU A 43 -12.11 -7.23 27.94
C LEU A 43 -13.17 -6.12 27.98
N ILE A 44 -13.66 -5.69 26.82
CA ILE A 44 -14.73 -4.70 26.72
C ILE A 44 -16.04 -5.24 27.31
N SER A 45 -16.36 -6.51 27.07
CA SER A 45 -17.58 -7.14 27.61
C SER A 45 -17.56 -7.18 29.14
N CYS A 46 -16.37 -7.34 29.75
CA CYS A 46 -16.18 -7.28 31.20
C CYS A 46 -16.51 -5.89 31.78
N LEU A 47 -16.32 -4.80 31.02
CA LEU A 47 -16.71 -3.45 31.46
C LEU A 47 -18.22 -3.31 31.68
N SER A 48 -19.02 -4.09 30.95
CA SER A 48 -20.50 -4.06 31.00
C SER A 48 -21.12 -5.19 31.83
N ALA A 49 -20.33 -6.10 32.38
CA ALA A 49 -20.85 -7.32 33.01
C ALA A 49 -21.37 -7.12 34.44
N ASN A 50 -20.51 -6.64 35.36
CA ASN A 50 -20.86 -6.34 36.75
C ASN A 50 -19.81 -5.39 37.36
N SER A 51 -20.05 -4.89 38.58
CA SER A 51 -19.17 -3.91 39.24
C SER A 51 -17.73 -4.40 39.47
N ALA A 52 -17.54 -5.65 39.88
CA ALA A 52 -16.21 -6.20 40.17
C ALA A 52 -15.39 -6.41 38.89
N LEU A 53 -15.99 -6.98 37.84
CA LEU A 53 -15.36 -7.12 36.52
C LEU A 53 -15.13 -5.76 35.86
N CYS A 54 -16.06 -4.82 36.03
CA CYS A 54 -15.90 -3.47 35.52
C CYS A 54 -14.71 -2.76 36.18
N ALA A 55 -14.59 -2.85 37.50
CA ALA A 55 -13.44 -2.31 38.24
C ALA A 55 -12.13 -2.96 37.78
N ALA A 56 -12.09 -4.29 37.63
CA ALA A 56 -10.91 -5.01 37.16
C ALA A 56 -10.51 -4.59 35.73
N ALA A 57 -11.46 -4.56 34.79
CA ALA A 57 -11.23 -4.19 33.39
C ALA A 57 -10.88 -2.71 33.17
N GLN A 58 -11.13 -1.83 34.15
CA GLN A 58 -10.68 -0.44 34.11
C GLN A 58 -9.18 -0.26 34.40
N THR A 59 -8.50 -1.30 34.89
CA THR A 59 -7.05 -1.27 35.19
C THR A 59 -6.24 -0.92 33.95
N THR A 60 -5.47 0.18 34.01
CA THR A 60 -4.69 0.72 32.88
C THR A 60 -3.74 -0.30 32.25
N ALA A 61 -2.98 -1.04 33.06
CA ALA A 61 -1.96 -1.98 32.57
C ALA A 61 -2.52 -3.11 31.69
N LEU A 62 -3.81 -3.45 31.85
CA LEU A 62 -4.47 -4.45 30.99
C LEU A 62 -4.60 -3.98 29.54
N TRP A 63 -4.62 -2.66 29.30
CA TRP A 63 -4.81 -2.09 27.96
C TRP A 63 -3.51 -1.90 27.19
N GLU A 64 -2.35 -1.90 27.86
CA GLU A 64 -1.05 -1.70 27.21
C GLU A 64 -0.76 -2.74 26.12
N PRO A 65 -0.92 -4.07 26.36
CA PRO A 65 -0.66 -5.07 25.33
C PRO A 65 -1.58 -4.89 24.11
N PHE A 66 -2.86 -4.60 24.32
CA PHE A 66 -3.81 -4.34 23.23
C PHE A 66 -3.47 -3.07 22.45
N TYR A 67 -3.01 -2.02 23.14
CA TYR A 67 -2.59 -0.78 22.50
C TYR A 67 -1.38 -1.01 21.59
N ARG A 68 -0.33 -1.64 22.12
CA ARG A 68 0.91 -1.91 21.38
C ARG A 68 0.73 -2.90 20.24
N ALA A 69 -0.15 -3.90 20.42
CA ALA A 69 -0.45 -4.86 19.37
C ALA A 69 -1.23 -4.22 18.20
N ARG A 70 -2.13 -3.27 18.50
CA ARG A 70 -2.97 -2.64 17.48
C ARG A 70 -2.29 -1.46 16.79
N TYR A 71 -1.58 -0.62 17.53
CA TYR A 71 -1.02 0.63 17.05
C TYR A 71 0.49 0.53 16.90
N THR A 72 0.91 0.12 15.70
CA THR A 72 2.32 -0.09 15.38
C THR A 72 2.95 1.11 14.70
N GLU A 73 2.12 1.97 14.08
CA GLU A 73 2.56 3.21 13.45
C GLU A 73 1.86 4.43 14.06
N CYS A 74 2.60 5.53 14.19
CA CYS A 74 2.09 6.79 14.71
C CYS A 74 2.93 7.97 14.25
N VAL A 75 2.48 9.19 14.50
CA VAL A 75 3.35 10.37 14.46
C VAL A 75 3.96 10.55 15.85
N GLU A 76 5.28 10.40 15.99
CA GLU A 76 5.98 10.34 17.29
C GLU A 76 5.69 11.56 18.19
N GLU A 77 5.66 12.76 17.60
CA GLU A 77 5.35 14.01 18.29
C GLU A 77 3.92 14.00 18.86
N ARG A 78 2.95 13.51 18.08
CA ARG A 78 1.55 13.40 18.49
C ARG A 78 1.35 12.32 19.54
N GLU A 79 2.05 11.20 19.40
CA GLU A 79 2.02 10.11 20.37
C GLU A 79 2.62 10.54 21.72
N THR A 80 3.72 11.28 21.70
CA THR A 80 4.35 11.85 22.90
C THR A 80 3.40 12.82 23.60
N ALA A 81 2.79 13.73 22.85
CA ALA A 81 1.80 14.68 23.38
C ALA A 81 0.57 13.96 23.97
N ARG A 82 0.08 12.92 23.28
CA ARG A 82 -1.05 12.10 23.73
C ARG A 82 -0.73 11.37 25.05
N ARG A 83 0.46 10.76 25.17
CA ARG A 83 0.90 10.11 26.42
C ARG A 83 1.00 11.09 27.58
N ALA A 84 1.53 12.28 27.34
CA ALA A 84 1.61 13.33 28.34
C ALA A 84 0.21 13.79 28.80
N ALA A 85 -0.72 13.98 27.86
CA ALA A 85 -2.09 14.43 28.16
C ALA A 85 -2.89 13.44 29.03
N HIS A 86 -2.65 12.14 28.89
CA HIS A 86 -3.36 11.10 29.65
C HIS A 86 -2.57 10.53 30.84
N GLY A 87 -1.41 11.12 31.17
CA GLY A 87 -0.57 10.65 32.28
C GLY A 87 -0.15 9.17 32.17
N GLY A 88 -0.05 8.64 30.94
CA GLY A 88 0.25 7.23 30.70
C GLY A 88 -0.91 6.24 30.94
N ASP A 89 -2.16 6.69 31.06
CA ASP A 89 -3.33 5.80 31.12
C ASP A 89 -3.61 5.15 29.75
N TRP A 90 -3.19 3.90 29.59
CA TRP A 90 -3.32 3.12 28.36
C TRP A 90 -4.77 2.93 27.89
N ARG A 91 -5.74 2.89 28.80
CA ARG A 91 -7.16 2.77 28.43
C ARG A 91 -7.64 4.06 27.79
N LEU A 92 -7.26 5.21 28.34
CA LEU A 92 -7.61 6.50 27.77
C LEU A 92 -6.90 6.74 26.43
N LEU A 93 -5.62 6.35 26.32
CA LEU A 93 -4.86 6.36 25.07
C LEU A 93 -5.55 5.51 23.99
N TYR A 94 -5.91 4.27 24.33
CA TYR A 94 -6.63 3.36 23.44
C TYR A 94 -7.96 3.97 22.99
N ARG A 95 -8.72 4.56 23.92
CA ARG A 95 -9.99 5.23 23.60
C ARG A 95 -9.80 6.40 22.65
N GLU A 96 -8.77 7.22 22.83
CA GLU A 96 -8.48 8.33 21.94
C GLU A 96 -8.10 7.86 20.53
N ARG A 97 -7.15 6.93 20.41
CA ARG A 97 -6.78 6.35 19.11
C ARG A 97 -7.97 5.71 18.41
N ARG A 98 -8.83 5.01 19.15
CA ARG A 98 -10.05 4.42 18.58
C ARG A 98 -11.05 5.46 18.07
N ARG A 99 -11.07 6.67 18.64
CA ARG A 99 -11.87 7.78 18.11
C ARG A 99 -11.29 8.30 16.78
N LEU A 100 -9.96 8.37 16.67
CA LEU A 100 -9.29 8.71 15.42
C LEU A 100 -9.55 7.67 14.33
N ASP A 101 -9.39 6.37 14.64
CA ASP A 101 -9.75 5.27 13.74
C ASP A 101 -11.17 5.46 13.19
N ARG A 102 -12.15 5.64 14.09
CA ARG A 102 -13.57 5.79 13.69
C ARG A 102 -13.81 7.05 12.85
N ALA A 103 -13.10 8.14 13.13
CA ALA A 103 -13.23 9.37 12.34
C ALA A 103 -12.64 9.19 10.93
N ALA A 104 -11.47 8.57 10.83
CA ALA A 104 -10.85 8.23 9.55
C ALA A 104 -11.69 7.24 8.74
N LEU A 105 -12.24 6.19 9.36
CA LEU A 105 -13.11 5.23 8.67
C LEU A 105 -14.41 5.85 8.18
N ARG A 106 -15.02 6.79 8.93
CA ARG A 106 -16.16 7.56 8.42
C ARG A 106 -15.80 8.41 7.20
N LEU A 107 -14.63 9.07 7.22
CA LEU A 107 -14.14 9.84 6.08
C LEU A 107 -13.80 8.95 4.88
N LEU A 108 -13.34 7.74 5.13
CA LEU A 108 -13.08 6.73 4.10
C LEU A 108 -14.37 6.30 3.43
N ASP A 109 -15.41 6.00 4.21
CA ASP A 109 -16.74 5.69 3.69
C ASP A 109 -17.34 6.86 2.91
N GLU A 110 -17.20 8.09 3.40
CA GLU A 110 -17.59 9.31 2.67
C GLU A 110 -16.85 9.39 1.32
N THR A 111 -15.54 9.16 1.30
CA THR A 111 -14.73 9.20 0.06
C THR A 111 -15.13 8.10 -0.93
N ARG A 112 -15.53 6.93 -0.43
CA ARG A 112 -16.03 5.82 -1.25
C ARG A 112 -17.36 6.16 -1.91
N VAL A 113 -18.28 6.77 -1.15
CA VAL A 113 -19.67 7.01 -1.57
C VAL A 113 -19.82 8.33 -2.33
N GLU A 114 -19.18 9.41 -1.86
CA GLU A 114 -19.23 10.71 -2.50
C GLU A 114 -18.13 10.84 -3.57
N LEU A 115 -18.54 11.15 -4.80
CA LEU A 115 -17.62 11.27 -5.93
C LEU A 115 -16.85 12.59 -5.90
N ALA A 116 -17.48 13.64 -5.38
CA ALA A 116 -16.92 14.98 -5.23
C ALA A 116 -16.08 15.11 -3.94
N GLY A 117 -15.10 16.02 -3.95
CA GLY A 117 -14.30 16.37 -2.77
C GLY A 117 -13.23 15.35 -2.37
N ARG A 118 -12.97 14.33 -3.19
CA ARG A 118 -12.02 13.24 -2.87
C ARG A 118 -10.59 13.72 -2.69
N HIS A 119 -10.16 14.72 -3.48
CA HIS A 119 -8.83 15.35 -3.34
C HIS A 119 -8.67 16.06 -2.00
N ARG A 120 -9.72 16.76 -1.55
CA ARG A 120 -9.75 17.39 -0.22
C ARG A 120 -9.69 16.36 0.89
N ASN A 121 -10.42 15.26 0.77
CA ASN A 121 -10.37 14.16 1.73
C ASN A 121 -8.97 13.54 1.81
N ALA A 122 -8.31 13.33 0.66
CA ALA A 122 -6.93 12.87 0.61
C ALA A 122 -5.97 13.82 1.36
N SER A 123 -6.13 15.16 1.21
CA SER A 123 -5.34 16.15 1.97
C SER A 123 -5.62 16.06 3.48
N ARG A 124 -6.87 15.83 3.90
CA ARG A 124 -7.22 15.62 5.31
C ARG A 124 -6.58 14.34 5.87
N PHE A 125 -6.60 13.24 5.13
CA PHE A 125 -5.90 12.01 5.52
C PHE A 125 -4.40 12.26 5.74
N ALA A 126 -3.74 12.95 4.82
CA ALA A 126 -2.32 13.27 4.94
C ALA A 126 -2.00 14.16 6.15
N LYS A 127 -2.74 15.27 6.31
CA LYS A 127 -2.44 16.34 7.27
C LYS A 127 -3.02 16.12 8.66
N GLU A 128 -4.31 15.78 8.74
CA GLU A 128 -5.05 15.69 10.00
C GLU A 128 -4.79 14.34 10.68
N PHE A 129 -4.85 13.24 9.92
CA PHE A 129 -4.74 11.90 10.49
C PHE A 129 -3.31 11.35 10.44
N SER A 130 -2.67 11.37 9.26
CA SER A 130 -1.33 10.84 9.02
C SER A 130 -1.18 9.39 9.53
N PHE A 131 0.01 9.01 9.99
CA PHE A 131 0.29 7.66 10.50
C PHE A 131 -0.52 7.26 11.74
N ASP A 132 -1.25 8.17 12.40
CA ASP A 132 -2.06 7.82 13.57
C ASP A 132 -3.28 6.94 13.23
N VAL A 133 -3.63 6.81 11.95
CA VAL A 133 -4.71 5.92 11.49
C VAL A 133 -4.21 4.84 10.53
N TRP A 134 -2.89 4.69 10.40
CA TRP A 134 -2.28 3.75 9.46
C TRP A 134 -2.77 2.32 9.68
N ASP A 135 -2.69 1.82 10.92
CA ASP A 135 -3.10 0.45 11.25
C ASP A 135 -4.61 0.22 11.01
N ALA A 136 -5.45 1.25 11.20
CA ALA A 136 -6.88 1.16 10.93
C ALA A 136 -7.16 1.05 9.43
N LEU A 137 -6.48 1.83 8.60
CA LEU A 137 -6.56 1.71 7.15
C LEU A 137 -5.94 0.41 6.64
N GLU A 138 -4.90 -0.10 7.30
CA GLU A 138 -4.26 -1.36 6.93
C GLU A 138 -5.22 -2.54 7.10
N LEU A 139 -6.00 -2.56 8.19
CA LEU A 139 -7.06 -3.55 8.40
C LEU A 139 -8.12 -3.48 7.28
N GLU A 140 -8.52 -2.28 6.85
CA GLU A 140 -9.45 -2.08 5.74
C GLU A 140 -8.86 -2.53 4.38
N ALA A 141 -7.59 -2.23 4.13
CA ALA A 141 -6.86 -2.61 2.93
C ALA A 141 -6.73 -4.13 2.75
N HIS A 142 -6.77 -4.88 3.86
CA HIS A 142 -6.63 -6.34 3.90
C HIS A 142 -7.93 -7.11 4.17
N LEU A 143 -9.09 -6.44 4.23
CA LEU A 143 -10.38 -7.11 4.41
C LEU A 143 -10.54 -8.27 3.43
N PRO A 144 -11.03 -9.45 3.83
CA PRO A 144 -11.18 -10.57 2.90
C PRO A 144 -12.10 -10.19 1.73
N PRO A 145 -11.74 -10.50 0.48
CA PRO A 145 -12.64 -10.24 -0.63
C PRO A 145 -13.88 -11.16 -0.51
N PRO A 146 -15.00 -10.83 -1.18
CA PRO A 146 -16.18 -11.69 -1.21
C PRO A 146 -15.81 -13.12 -1.64
N PRO A 147 -16.48 -14.17 -1.12
CA PRO A 147 -16.13 -15.57 -1.36
C PRO A 147 -15.90 -15.93 -2.83
N ILE A 148 -16.67 -15.31 -3.74
CA ILE A 148 -16.56 -15.54 -5.18
C ILE A 148 -15.18 -15.20 -5.77
N PHE A 149 -14.49 -14.22 -5.19
CA PHE A 149 -13.17 -13.76 -5.66
C PHE A 149 -12.01 -14.43 -4.90
N ARG A 150 -12.30 -15.26 -3.89
CA ARG A 150 -11.26 -15.97 -3.13
C ARG A 150 -10.66 -17.11 -3.99
N PRO A 151 -9.33 -17.35 -3.90
CA PRO A 151 -8.73 -18.55 -4.48
C PRO A 151 -9.33 -19.80 -3.84
N GLN A 152 -9.58 -20.84 -4.64
CA GLN A 152 -10.10 -22.10 -4.11
C GLN A 152 -8.94 -22.88 -3.44
N PRO A 153 -9.06 -23.34 -2.19
CA PRO A 153 -8.08 -24.24 -1.61
C PRO A 153 -8.08 -25.56 -2.41
N GLN A 154 -6.90 -26.07 -2.75
CA GLN A 154 -6.76 -27.36 -3.41
C GLN A 154 -7.29 -28.47 -2.46
N GLY A 155 -8.49 -29.00 -2.75
CA GLY A 155 -9.03 -30.19 -2.08
C GLY A 155 -9.92 -29.98 -0.85
N GLY A 156 -10.52 -28.80 -0.63
CA GLY A 156 -11.46 -28.56 0.48
C GLY A 156 -12.91 -28.27 0.02
N SER A 157 -13.89 -28.63 0.85
CA SER A 157 -15.30 -28.18 0.73
C SER A 157 -15.40 -26.66 0.86
N ASP A 158 -16.43 -26.06 0.25
CA ASP A 158 -16.72 -24.61 0.21
C ASP A 158 -17.02 -23.98 1.62
N GLU A 159 -16.72 -24.67 2.73
CA GLU A 159 -17.19 -24.37 4.08
C GLU A 159 -16.27 -23.46 4.92
N ALA A 160 -15.15 -22.99 4.38
CA ALA A 160 -14.37 -21.91 5.02
C ALA A 160 -14.87 -20.52 4.57
N ALA A 161 -16.19 -20.33 4.52
CA ALA A 161 -16.81 -19.06 4.22
C ALA A 161 -16.76 -18.15 5.46
N GLY A 162 -15.58 -17.59 5.75
CA GLY A 162 -15.49 -16.47 6.70
C GLY A 162 -16.43 -15.35 6.27
N ASP A 163 -17.01 -14.65 7.25
CA ASP A 163 -18.09 -13.68 7.09
C ASP A 163 -17.94 -12.80 5.84
N ASP A 164 -19.05 -12.64 5.11
CA ASP A 164 -19.11 -11.71 3.98
C ASP A 164 -19.11 -10.27 4.51
N VAL A 165 -18.00 -9.56 4.28
CA VAL A 165 -17.83 -8.19 4.78
C VAL A 165 -18.45 -7.22 3.77
N PRO A 166 -19.45 -6.41 4.18
CA PRO A 166 -20.08 -5.45 3.27
C PRO A 166 -19.07 -4.48 2.65
N HIS A 167 -19.20 -4.30 1.33
CA HIS A 167 -18.40 -3.39 0.51
C HIS A 167 -16.88 -3.60 0.64
N ALA A 168 -16.43 -4.84 0.92
CA ALA A 168 -15.02 -5.14 1.15
C ALA A 168 -14.11 -4.63 0.02
N LEU A 169 -14.47 -4.87 -1.24
CA LEU A 169 -13.62 -4.48 -2.38
C LEU A 169 -13.40 -2.94 -2.47
N PRO A 170 -14.45 -2.09 -2.51
CA PRO A 170 -14.24 -0.65 -2.50
C PRO A 170 -13.53 -0.12 -1.25
N ARG A 171 -13.81 -0.69 -0.06
CA ARG A 171 -13.13 -0.31 1.19
C ARG A 171 -11.64 -0.58 1.10
N ARG A 172 -11.25 -1.76 0.61
CA ARG A 172 -9.84 -2.11 0.37
C ARG A 172 -9.17 -1.11 -0.56
N TYR A 173 -9.81 -0.82 -1.70
CA TYR A 173 -9.25 0.09 -2.70
C TYR A 173 -8.99 1.48 -2.10
N TRP A 174 -10.01 2.10 -1.50
CA TRP A 174 -9.87 3.44 -0.97
C TRP A 174 -8.92 3.50 0.23
N ALA A 175 -8.90 2.48 1.08
CA ALA A 175 -7.94 2.40 2.17
C ALA A 175 -6.49 2.41 1.66
N GLN A 176 -6.20 1.60 0.64
CA GLN A 176 -4.88 1.57 -0.01
C GLN A 176 -4.50 2.92 -0.63
N ILE A 177 -5.44 3.60 -1.30
CA ILE A 177 -5.19 4.94 -1.86
C ILE A 177 -4.84 5.93 -0.74
N MET A 178 -5.61 5.96 0.35
CA MET A 178 -5.38 6.91 1.46
C MET A 178 -4.09 6.59 2.23
N GLN A 179 -3.76 5.32 2.44
CA GLN A 179 -2.45 4.91 2.96
C GLN A 179 -1.32 5.40 2.06
N GLY A 180 -1.47 5.22 0.74
CA GLY A 180 -0.50 5.71 -0.23
C GLY A 180 -0.27 7.21 -0.13
N VAL A 181 -1.34 8.00 -0.05
CA VAL A 181 -1.26 9.46 0.10
C VAL A 181 -0.55 9.84 1.40
N ILE A 182 -0.88 9.20 2.53
CA ILE A 182 -0.20 9.41 3.83
C ILE A 182 1.30 9.12 3.71
N ALA A 183 1.65 7.95 3.15
CA ALA A 183 3.04 7.52 3.00
C ALA A 183 3.83 8.50 2.14
N ARG A 184 3.29 8.91 0.98
CA ARG A 184 3.99 9.83 0.06
C ARG A 184 4.07 11.24 0.58
N HIS A 185 3.05 11.74 1.26
CA HIS A 185 3.11 13.06 1.91
C HIS A 185 4.27 13.11 2.91
N TYR A 186 4.39 12.09 3.76
CA TYR A 186 5.51 11.97 4.70
C TYR A 186 6.86 11.82 4.00
N ALA A 187 6.95 10.85 3.08
CA ALA A 187 8.19 10.53 2.38
C ALA A 187 8.72 11.74 1.60
N LEU A 188 7.85 12.44 0.87
CA LEU A 188 8.27 13.59 0.08
C LEU A 188 8.73 14.75 0.97
N GLY A 189 8.10 14.93 2.14
CA GLY A 189 8.55 15.91 3.13
C GLY A 189 9.97 15.64 3.62
N ARG A 190 10.34 14.36 3.80
CA ARG A 190 11.71 13.94 4.13
C ARG A 190 12.66 14.12 2.95
N LEU A 191 12.27 13.72 1.74
CA LEU A 191 13.11 13.86 0.55
C LEU A 191 13.41 15.34 0.22
N VAL A 192 12.46 16.25 0.44
CA VAL A 192 12.69 17.70 0.31
C VAL A 192 13.77 18.17 1.29
N ARG A 193 13.72 17.74 2.55
CA ARG A 193 14.74 18.07 3.57
C ARG A 193 16.12 17.52 3.20
N VAL A 194 16.19 16.26 2.75
CA VAL A 194 17.43 15.63 2.25
C VAL A 194 18.02 16.43 1.08
N CYS A 195 17.19 16.82 0.10
CA CYS A 195 17.64 17.61 -1.05
C CYS A 195 18.10 19.03 -0.68
N ARG A 196 17.60 19.58 0.44
CA ARG A 196 18.04 20.86 1.02
C ARG A 196 19.27 20.74 1.92
N GLY A 197 19.82 19.54 2.08
CA GLY A 197 21.05 19.29 2.84
C GLY A 197 20.83 19.16 4.35
N ASP A 198 19.66 18.72 4.78
CA ASP A 198 19.38 18.39 6.18
C ASP A 198 20.11 17.08 6.57
N ASP A 199 21.11 17.20 7.43
CA ASP A 199 21.93 16.08 7.88
C ASP A 199 21.29 15.27 9.03
N SER A 200 20.09 15.66 9.51
CA SER A 200 19.37 14.87 10.52
C SER A 200 18.75 13.59 9.95
N ILE A 201 18.59 13.52 8.63
CA ILE A 201 17.99 12.38 7.94
C ILE A 201 19.13 11.55 7.36
N ASP A 202 19.28 10.31 7.82
CA ASP A 202 20.32 9.43 7.31
C ASP A 202 19.92 8.79 5.97
N PHE A 203 20.87 8.07 5.35
CA PHE A 203 20.63 7.46 4.05
C PHE A 203 19.63 6.29 4.13
N GLU A 204 19.48 5.65 5.30
CA GLU A 204 18.50 4.60 5.53
C GLU A 204 17.09 5.20 5.41
N GLU A 205 16.81 6.24 6.20
CA GLU A 205 15.52 6.94 6.17
C GLU A 205 15.23 7.53 4.79
N ALA A 206 16.25 8.12 4.14
CA ALA A 206 16.11 8.70 2.81
C ALA A 206 15.70 7.67 1.74
N LEU A 207 16.32 6.49 1.72
CA LEU A 207 15.98 5.45 0.73
C LEU A 207 14.71 4.68 1.12
N ALA A 208 14.39 4.53 2.41
CA ALA A 208 13.12 3.98 2.88
C ALA A 208 11.92 4.76 2.31
N CYS A 209 12.06 6.08 2.18
CA CYS A 209 11.04 6.96 1.59
C CYS A 209 10.66 6.59 0.14
N LEU A 210 11.54 5.96 -0.64
CA LEU A 210 11.21 5.51 -2.00
C LEU A 210 10.08 4.46 -1.99
N SER A 211 9.93 3.69 -0.92
CA SER A 211 8.87 2.68 -0.80
C SER A 211 7.46 3.28 -0.74
N ALA A 212 7.32 4.55 -0.36
CA ALA A 212 6.03 5.24 -0.33
C ALA A 212 5.37 5.39 -1.71
N PHE A 213 6.18 5.41 -2.78
CA PHE A 213 5.66 5.43 -4.16
C PHE A 213 4.89 4.15 -4.54
N TYR A 214 5.12 3.07 -3.78
CA TYR A 214 4.41 1.78 -3.86
C TYR A 214 3.35 1.62 -2.77
N ASP A 215 2.90 2.72 -2.16
CA ASP A 215 1.93 2.75 -1.07
C ASP A 215 2.41 2.01 0.20
N LYS A 216 3.72 1.81 0.37
CA LYS A 216 4.32 1.16 1.55
C LYS A 216 4.84 2.17 2.56
N SER A 217 4.65 1.89 3.86
CA SER A 217 5.18 2.73 4.93
C SER A 217 6.72 2.68 4.95
N PRO A 218 7.41 3.83 4.90
CA PRO A 218 8.84 3.89 5.19
C PRO A 218 9.19 3.40 6.60
N LYS A 219 8.26 3.46 7.56
CA LYS A 219 8.50 3.02 8.95
C LYS A 219 8.56 1.49 9.05
N SER A 220 7.75 0.78 8.27
CA SER A 220 7.79 -0.69 8.18
C SER A 220 9.17 -1.20 7.70
N VAL A 221 9.85 -0.46 6.83
CA VAL A 221 11.20 -0.79 6.36
C VAL A 221 12.20 -0.80 7.52
N SER A 222 12.17 0.21 8.40
CA SER A 222 13.06 0.26 9.57
C SER A 222 12.80 -0.88 10.55
N LYS A 223 11.53 -1.27 10.74
CA LYS A 223 11.16 -2.43 11.57
C LYS A 223 11.70 -3.75 11.01
N GLN A 224 11.62 -3.95 9.69
CA GLN A 224 12.20 -5.14 9.05
C GLN A 224 13.72 -5.21 9.22
N LEU A 225 14.41 -4.06 9.22
CA LEU A 225 15.84 -4.00 9.54
C LEU A 225 16.13 -4.31 11.02
N ASP A 226 15.25 -3.91 11.95
CA ASP A 226 15.36 -4.29 13.37
C ASP A 226 15.28 -5.82 13.54
N GLU A 227 14.34 -6.46 12.85
CA GLU A 227 14.16 -7.92 12.85
C GLU A 227 15.39 -8.64 12.26
N LEU A 228 15.93 -8.15 11.13
CA LEU A 228 17.16 -8.68 10.55
C LEU A 228 18.37 -8.49 11.46
N ALA A 229 18.49 -7.35 12.12
CA ALA A 229 19.58 -7.09 13.06
C ALA A 229 19.49 -8.00 14.29
N ALA A 230 18.29 -8.25 14.81
CA ALA A 230 18.06 -9.20 15.90
C ALA A 230 18.46 -10.63 15.48
N PHE A 231 18.08 -11.05 14.27
CA PHE A 231 18.51 -12.32 13.70
C PHE A 231 20.05 -12.41 13.58
N CYS A 232 20.70 -11.39 13.01
CA CYS A 232 22.15 -11.36 12.88
C CYS A 232 22.84 -11.40 14.25
N ARG A 233 22.34 -10.66 15.24
CA ARG A 233 22.86 -10.70 16.62
C ARG A 233 22.83 -12.12 17.19
N GLN A 234 21.72 -12.83 17.00
CA GLN A 234 21.59 -14.22 17.45
C GLN A 234 22.58 -15.15 16.76
N GLN A 235 22.75 -15.04 15.44
CA GLN A 235 23.72 -15.84 14.67
C GLN A 235 25.17 -15.56 15.10
N LEU A 236 25.51 -14.29 15.28
CA LEU A 236 26.85 -13.89 15.72
C LEU A 236 27.18 -14.43 17.12
N ALA A 237 26.21 -14.41 18.03
CA ALA A 237 26.36 -15.02 19.36
C ALA A 237 26.57 -16.54 19.26
N GLN A 238 25.86 -17.25 18.37
CA GLN A 238 26.04 -18.69 18.15
C GLN A 238 27.44 -19.03 17.62
N TRP A 239 28.05 -18.15 16.82
CA TRP A 239 29.40 -18.32 16.31
C TRP A 239 30.50 -17.81 17.25
N ASN A 240 30.14 -17.35 18.46
CA ASN A 240 31.03 -16.68 19.40
C ASN A 240 31.80 -15.51 18.74
N THR A 241 31.09 -14.66 17.97
CA THR A 241 31.67 -13.42 17.43
C THR A 241 31.63 -12.33 18.49
N GLU A 242 32.78 -11.78 18.85
CA GLU A 242 32.87 -10.61 19.71
C GLU A 242 32.46 -9.34 18.95
N LEU A 243 31.63 -8.50 19.57
CA LEU A 243 31.12 -7.25 19.00
C LEU A 243 31.59 -6.00 19.75
N ASP A 244 32.10 -6.14 20.97
CA ASP A 244 32.68 -5.04 21.73
C ASP A 244 34.09 -4.71 21.17
N PRO A 245 34.28 -3.51 20.57
CA PRO A 245 35.56 -3.11 19.99
C PRO A 245 36.72 -3.00 20.99
N ASN A 246 36.45 -3.06 22.29
CA ASN A 246 37.45 -2.98 23.35
C ASN A 246 38.06 -4.34 23.73
N GLN A 247 37.44 -5.45 23.30
CA GLN A 247 37.94 -6.79 23.57
C GLN A 247 39.07 -7.18 22.63
N GLN A 248 39.96 -8.06 23.06
CA GLN A 248 41.13 -8.47 22.27
C GLN A 248 40.74 -9.36 21.09
N GLU A 249 39.65 -10.13 21.23
CA GLU A 249 39.09 -11.03 20.24
C GLU A 249 38.30 -10.32 19.13
N PHE A 250 38.06 -9.01 19.28
CA PHE A 250 37.34 -8.22 18.29
C PHE A 250 38.13 -8.09 16.98
N ASP A 251 37.53 -8.59 15.90
CA ASP A 251 38.03 -8.43 14.54
C ASP A 251 36.91 -7.88 13.64
N LEU A 252 37.04 -6.60 13.27
CA LEU A 252 36.05 -5.91 12.43
C LEU A 252 35.84 -6.60 11.08
N ARG A 253 36.88 -7.15 10.46
CA ARG A 253 36.76 -7.81 9.17
C ARG A 253 35.97 -9.12 9.32
N LEU A 254 36.29 -9.90 10.35
CA LEU A 254 35.55 -11.12 10.67
C LEU A 254 34.08 -10.82 10.99
N VAL A 255 33.80 -9.75 11.75
CA VAL A 255 32.44 -9.30 12.06
C VAL A 255 31.66 -8.99 10.77
N CYS A 256 32.24 -8.19 9.86
CA CYS A 256 31.64 -7.87 8.57
C CYS A 256 31.35 -9.13 7.72
N GLU A 257 32.30 -10.06 7.66
CA GLU A 257 32.16 -11.32 6.93
C GLU A 257 31.05 -12.20 7.52
N ARG A 258 30.96 -12.30 8.84
CA ARG A 258 29.91 -13.07 9.52
C ARG A 258 28.54 -12.42 9.38
N ILE A 259 28.43 -11.09 9.44
CA ILE A 259 27.17 -10.38 9.14
C ILE A 259 26.73 -10.68 7.69
N ARG A 260 27.64 -10.58 6.72
CA ARG A 260 27.35 -10.93 5.33
C ARG A 260 26.88 -12.39 5.20
N HIS A 261 27.53 -13.32 5.90
CA HIS A 261 27.15 -14.73 5.89
C HIS A 261 25.75 -14.95 6.48
N ALA A 262 25.41 -14.29 7.59
CA ALA A 262 24.07 -14.33 8.18
C ALA A 262 23.00 -13.73 7.24
N LEU A 263 23.30 -12.63 6.55
CA LEU A 263 22.38 -12.07 5.56
C LEU A 263 22.23 -13.00 4.34
N ARG A 264 23.31 -13.63 3.89
CA ARG A 264 23.26 -14.61 2.79
C ARG A 264 22.42 -15.83 3.14
N SER A 265 22.43 -16.29 4.40
CA SER A 265 21.55 -17.38 4.85
C SER A 265 20.07 -16.99 4.88
N GLN A 266 19.76 -15.70 4.98
CA GLN A 266 18.42 -15.13 4.76
C GLN A 266 18.10 -14.89 3.27
N GLY A 267 18.96 -15.29 2.34
CA GLY A 267 18.73 -15.17 0.90
C GLY A 267 19.19 -13.84 0.27
N PHE A 268 19.81 -12.94 1.03
CA PHE A 268 20.38 -11.71 0.48
C PHE A 268 21.59 -12.05 -0.40
N GLY A 269 21.48 -11.82 -1.70
CA GLY A 269 22.39 -12.33 -2.75
C GLY A 269 22.71 -11.28 -3.82
N PRO A 270 23.77 -11.44 -4.63
CA PRO A 270 23.88 -10.67 -5.86
C PRO A 270 22.78 -11.09 -6.85
N ALA A 271 22.16 -10.12 -7.50
CA ALA A 271 21.26 -10.37 -8.64
C ALA A 271 22.07 -10.72 -9.90
N GLU A 272 21.51 -11.58 -10.75
CA GLU A 272 22.17 -12.08 -11.97
C GLU A 272 21.32 -11.86 -13.23
N GLY A 273 21.99 -11.64 -14.36
CA GLY A 273 21.35 -11.55 -15.67
C GLY A 273 20.22 -10.52 -15.73
N SER A 274 19.03 -10.96 -16.16
CA SER A 274 17.86 -10.11 -16.32
C SER A 274 17.26 -9.61 -15.01
N THR A 275 17.50 -10.30 -13.88
CA THR A 275 17.00 -9.91 -12.55
C THR A 275 17.75 -8.71 -11.98
N PHE A 276 18.97 -8.43 -12.47
CA PHE A 276 19.78 -7.28 -12.05
C PHE A 276 19.09 -5.95 -12.39
N HIS A 277 18.50 -5.86 -13.58
CA HIS A 277 17.85 -4.66 -14.10
C HIS A 277 16.37 -4.56 -13.72
N GLU A 278 15.94 -5.19 -12.63
CA GLU A 278 14.59 -5.02 -12.13
C GLU A 278 14.47 -3.73 -11.30
N PRO A 279 13.55 -2.81 -11.64
CA PRO A 279 13.37 -1.56 -10.90
C PRO A 279 13.12 -1.78 -9.40
N LEU A 280 12.42 -2.86 -9.04
CA LEU A 280 12.13 -3.23 -7.65
C LEU A 280 13.39 -3.45 -6.80
N ASN A 281 14.55 -3.72 -7.42
CA ASN A 281 15.81 -3.76 -6.70
C ASN A 281 16.20 -2.43 -6.06
N GLN A 282 15.56 -1.31 -6.39
CA GLN A 282 15.86 0.01 -5.81
C GLN A 282 15.01 0.34 -4.58
N PHE A 283 14.01 -0.48 -4.26
CA PHE A 283 12.99 -0.13 -3.30
C PHE A 283 13.06 -1.03 -2.05
N PRO A 284 13.29 -0.47 -0.84
CA PRO A 284 13.49 -1.26 0.36
C PRO A 284 12.38 -2.26 0.69
N HIS A 285 11.11 -1.89 0.51
CA HIS A 285 10.01 -2.82 0.74
C HIS A 285 10.09 -4.08 -0.13
N ALA A 286 10.68 -4.01 -1.32
CA ALA A 286 10.79 -5.12 -2.25
C ALA A 286 12.04 -5.97 -1.93
N PHE A 287 13.21 -5.35 -1.79
CA PHE A 287 14.45 -6.11 -1.58
C PHE A 287 14.63 -6.67 -0.16
N LEU A 288 13.87 -6.21 0.83
CA LEU A 288 13.79 -6.85 2.16
C LEU A 288 12.89 -8.09 2.17
N ASN A 289 11.96 -8.19 1.20
CA ASN A 289 11.00 -9.29 1.08
C ASN A 289 11.34 -10.17 -0.13
N ASP A 290 10.75 -9.90 -1.29
CA ASP A 290 10.77 -10.82 -2.42
C ASP A 290 12.00 -10.66 -3.35
N HIS A 291 12.76 -9.57 -3.21
CA HIS A 291 13.90 -9.22 -4.09
C HIS A 291 15.24 -9.22 -3.34
N ARG A 292 15.46 -10.20 -2.45
CA ARG A 292 16.69 -10.30 -1.63
C ARG A 292 17.96 -10.52 -2.47
N LYS A 293 17.84 -11.16 -3.63
CA LYS A 293 18.91 -11.15 -4.64
C LYS A 293 18.85 -9.84 -5.39
N SER A 294 19.77 -8.93 -5.08
CA SER A 294 19.69 -7.53 -5.48
C SER A 294 21.02 -6.95 -5.92
N ILE A 295 20.98 -5.66 -6.26
CA ILE A 295 22.12 -4.87 -6.71
C ILE A 295 23.05 -4.47 -5.55
N PRO A 296 24.30 -4.03 -5.82
CA PRO A 296 25.25 -3.66 -4.76
C PRO A 296 24.71 -2.64 -3.76
N MET A 297 24.01 -1.60 -4.24
CA MET A 297 23.50 -0.53 -3.39
C MET A 297 22.48 -1.03 -2.37
N SER A 298 21.60 -1.94 -2.76
CA SER A 298 20.53 -2.48 -1.92
C SER A 298 21.08 -3.46 -0.89
N LEU A 299 22.08 -4.26 -1.26
CA LEU A 299 22.79 -5.12 -0.30
C LEU A 299 23.57 -4.28 0.72
N VAL A 300 24.22 -3.19 0.28
CA VAL A 300 24.90 -2.25 1.19
C VAL A 300 23.88 -1.57 2.11
N TYR A 301 22.71 -1.18 1.61
CA TYR A 301 21.65 -0.61 2.44
C TYR A 301 21.27 -1.53 3.60
N VAL A 302 20.99 -2.81 3.31
CA VAL A 302 20.63 -3.80 4.34
C VAL A 302 21.77 -4.00 5.33
N PHE A 303 22.99 -4.19 4.82
CA PHE A 303 24.17 -4.41 5.64
C PHE A 303 24.44 -3.24 6.59
N VAL A 304 24.45 -2.01 6.08
CA VAL A 304 24.70 -0.81 6.90
C VAL A 304 23.59 -0.62 7.93
N GLY A 305 22.32 -0.84 7.57
CA GLY A 305 21.20 -0.79 8.50
C GLY A 305 21.34 -1.79 9.66
N VAL A 306 21.82 -3.01 9.36
CA VAL A 306 22.12 -4.03 10.37
C VAL A 306 23.32 -3.67 11.23
N CYS A 307 24.44 -3.23 10.63
CA CYS A 307 25.64 -2.81 11.37
C CYS A 307 25.32 -1.73 12.41
N ARG A 308 24.58 -0.68 12.02
CA ARG A 308 24.20 0.43 12.92
C ARG A 308 23.39 -0.07 14.12
N ARG A 309 22.47 -1.01 13.91
CA ARG A 309 21.65 -1.64 14.98
C ARG A 309 22.45 -2.60 15.87
N LEU A 310 23.57 -3.13 15.36
CA LEU A 310 24.53 -3.92 16.14
C LEU A 310 25.51 -3.03 16.93
N GLY A 311 25.46 -1.70 16.77
CA GLY A 311 26.37 -0.75 17.42
C GLY A 311 27.66 -0.50 16.64
N ILE A 312 27.73 -0.91 15.37
CA ILE A 312 28.89 -0.74 14.50
C ILE A 312 28.65 0.47 13.60
N GLU A 313 29.61 1.40 13.57
CA GLU A 313 29.52 2.57 12.70
C GLU A 313 29.69 2.15 11.24
N ALA A 314 28.68 2.44 10.41
CA ALA A 314 28.69 2.08 9.00
C ALA A 314 27.96 3.12 8.16
N GLY A 315 28.42 3.32 6.92
CA GLY A 315 27.81 4.22 5.95
C GLY A 315 28.08 3.80 4.50
N PRO A 316 27.24 4.24 3.54
CA PRO A 316 27.42 3.91 2.14
C PRO A 316 28.55 4.74 1.52
N LEU A 317 29.34 4.10 0.66
CA LEU A 317 30.42 4.72 -0.09
C LEU A 317 30.05 4.76 -1.59
N ASN A 318 30.05 5.95 -2.19
CA ASN A 318 29.76 6.13 -3.61
C ASN A 318 31.00 5.84 -4.49
N TYR A 319 31.44 4.59 -4.52
CA TYR A 319 32.61 4.18 -5.27
C TYR A 319 32.32 4.12 -6.79
N PRO A 320 33.32 4.31 -7.68
CA PRO A 320 33.13 4.14 -9.12
C PRO A 320 32.54 2.76 -9.45
N HIS A 321 31.53 2.74 -10.32
CA HIS A 321 30.81 1.55 -10.81
C HIS A 321 30.00 0.75 -9.77
N ARG A 322 30.31 0.80 -8.47
CA ARG A 322 29.59 0.07 -7.41
C ARG A 322 29.51 0.83 -6.09
N VAL A 323 28.51 0.51 -5.27
CA VAL A 323 28.40 1.04 -3.90
C VAL A 323 29.08 0.05 -2.96
N LEU A 324 29.89 0.55 -2.03
CA LEU A 324 30.55 -0.23 -0.97
C LEU A 324 30.05 0.22 0.41
N ALA A 325 30.29 -0.58 1.44
CA ALA A 325 30.09 -0.17 2.82
C ALA A 325 31.42 0.32 3.42
N HIS A 326 31.39 1.49 4.03
CA HIS A 326 32.47 1.99 4.88
C HIS A 326 32.12 1.67 6.33
N VAL A 327 32.94 0.85 6.99
CA VAL A 327 32.67 0.36 8.35
C VAL A 327 33.81 0.76 9.27
N THR A 328 33.49 1.35 10.41
CA THR A 328 34.45 1.84 11.39
C THR A 328 34.13 1.28 12.77
N ALA A 329 35.18 0.89 13.49
CA ALA A 329 35.08 0.47 14.89
C ALA A 329 35.90 1.43 15.78
N SER A 330 35.20 2.13 16.67
CA SER A 330 35.81 2.99 17.68
C SER A 330 36.33 2.12 18.83
N GLY A 331 37.63 1.81 18.81
CA GLY A 331 38.32 1.05 19.85
C GLY A 331 39.80 1.46 19.94
N PRO A 332 40.61 0.84 20.82
CA PRO A 332 42.00 1.22 21.06
C PRO A 332 42.90 1.22 19.81
N ARG A 333 42.48 0.53 18.74
CA ARG A 333 43.20 0.42 17.46
C ARG A 333 42.48 1.04 16.26
N GLY A 334 41.36 1.74 16.46
CA GLY A 334 40.58 2.46 15.44
C GLY A 334 40.69 1.87 14.01
N THR A 335 39.92 0.84 13.70
CA THR A 335 40.00 0.13 12.41
C THR A 335 38.88 0.58 11.48
N THR A 336 39.21 0.85 10.22
CA THR A 336 38.24 1.12 9.15
C THR A 336 38.39 0.09 8.04
N VAL A 337 37.27 -0.46 7.56
CA VAL A 337 37.22 -1.46 6.50
C VAL A 337 36.27 -0.99 5.40
N LEU A 338 36.73 -1.07 4.15
CA LEU A 338 35.86 -0.99 2.98
C LEU A 338 35.37 -2.40 2.63
N PHE A 339 34.06 -2.58 2.65
CA PHE A 339 33.44 -3.89 2.54
C PHE A 339 32.52 -3.99 1.32
N ASP A 340 32.73 -5.02 0.51
CA ASP A 340 31.91 -5.33 -0.66
C ASP A 340 30.85 -6.40 -0.28
N MET A 341 29.59 -5.99 -0.30
CA MET A 341 28.45 -6.88 -0.05
C MET A 341 28.03 -7.67 -1.30
N PHE A 342 28.49 -7.28 -2.48
CA PHE A 342 28.11 -7.91 -3.75
C PHE A 342 29.10 -9.02 -4.13
N SER A 343 30.39 -8.80 -3.93
CA SER A 343 31.46 -9.77 -4.24
C SER A 343 32.12 -10.36 -3.00
N ASP A 344 32.59 -11.59 -3.09
CA ASP A 344 33.44 -12.22 -2.06
C ASP A 344 34.91 -11.77 -2.14
N GLN A 345 35.29 -11.05 -3.20
CA GLN A 345 36.65 -10.51 -3.37
C GLN A 345 36.91 -9.29 -2.45
N PRO A 346 38.13 -9.12 -1.93
CA PRO A 346 38.48 -7.94 -1.13
C PRO A 346 38.29 -6.64 -1.91
N ALA A 347 37.68 -5.62 -1.28
CA ALA A 347 37.47 -4.31 -1.90
C ALA A 347 38.79 -3.62 -2.35
N GLU A 348 39.92 -3.97 -1.73
CA GLU A 348 41.27 -3.47 -2.04
C GLU A 348 41.81 -3.90 -3.41
N GLN A 349 41.19 -4.89 -4.09
CA GLN A 349 41.53 -5.23 -5.48
C GLN A 349 40.68 -4.43 -6.50
N ALA A 350 39.67 -3.70 -6.05
CA ALA A 350 38.84 -2.81 -6.88
C ALA A 350 39.44 -1.41 -7.08
N SER A 351 40.52 -1.08 -6.36
CA SER A 351 41.21 0.22 -6.35
C SER A 351 42.22 0.46 -7.46
N THR A 352 42.32 -0.45 -8.43
CA THR A 352 43.17 -0.29 -9.62
C THR A 352 42.58 0.65 -10.68
N ILE A 353 41.37 1.17 -10.50
CA ILE A 353 40.74 2.14 -11.42
C ILE A 353 40.57 3.46 -10.67
N SER A 354 41.63 4.29 -10.64
CA SER A 354 41.50 5.69 -10.27
C SER A 354 40.83 6.44 -11.43
N PRO A 355 39.66 7.08 -11.24
CA PRO A 355 39.11 7.97 -12.25
C PRO A 355 40.08 9.14 -12.44
N VAL A 356 40.56 9.32 -13.68
CA VAL A 356 41.48 10.40 -14.03
C VAL A 356 40.83 11.75 -13.68
N GLY A 357 41.42 12.48 -12.74
CA GLY A 357 41.03 13.86 -12.40
C GLY A 357 40.16 14.08 -11.15
N ALA A 358 39.92 13.06 -10.31
CA ALA A 358 39.19 13.24 -9.05
C ALA A 358 40.10 13.09 -7.81
N HIS A 359 39.88 13.89 -6.76
CA HIS A 359 40.65 13.79 -5.52
C HIS A 359 40.33 12.45 -4.82
N SER A 360 41.31 11.54 -4.72
CA SER A 360 41.13 10.17 -4.17
C SER A 360 40.58 10.12 -2.74
N ALA A 361 40.64 11.21 -1.97
CA ALA A 361 40.15 11.25 -0.59
C ALA A 361 38.61 11.28 -0.47
N ASP A 362 37.91 11.86 -1.45
CA ASP A 362 36.44 12.03 -1.39
C ASP A 362 35.70 10.69 -1.54
N PHE A 363 36.32 9.70 -2.20
CA PHE A 363 35.75 8.36 -2.41
C PHE A 363 36.05 7.38 -1.27
N LEU A 364 36.69 7.83 -0.20
CA LEU A 364 37.05 6.99 0.95
C LEU A 364 36.22 7.30 2.20
N SER A 365 35.31 8.29 2.13
CA SER A 365 34.44 8.67 3.24
C SER A 365 32.96 8.37 2.93
N PRO A 366 32.14 8.05 3.95
CA PRO A 366 30.70 7.86 3.77
C PRO A 366 30.06 9.04 3.03
N CYS A 367 29.24 8.75 2.04
CA CYS A 367 28.58 9.78 1.23
C CYS A 367 27.29 10.27 1.89
N ARG A 368 26.90 11.51 1.57
CA ARG A 368 25.65 12.11 2.04
C ARG A 368 24.43 11.38 1.45
N PRO A 369 23.29 11.32 2.16
CA PRO A 369 22.06 10.65 1.70
C PRO A 369 21.61 11.06 0.30
N VAL A 370 21.72 12.35 -0.03
CA VAL A 370 21.34 12.90 -1.34
C VAL A 370 22.09 12.25 -2.51
N VAL A 371 23.34 11.83 -2.30
CA VAL A 371 24.16 11.16 -3.33
C VAL A 371 23.60 9.76 -3.63
N MET A 372 23.23 9.02 -2.59
CA MET A 372 22.61 7.70 -2.75
C MET A 372 21.21 7.80 -3.35
N LEU A 373 20.44 8.82 -2.98
CA LEU A 373 19.12 9.08 -3.57
C LEU A 373 19.22 9.36 -5.08
N GLN A 374 20.19 10.19 -5.49
CA GLN A 374 20.45 10.46 -6.91
C GLN A 374 20.90 9.18 -7.64
N ARG A 375 21.74 8.36 -7.01
CA ARG A 375 22.16 7.08 -7.59
C ARG A 375 20.98 6.14 -7.76
N ALA A 376 20.08 6.06 -6.77
CA ALA A 376 18.84 5.29 -6.85
C ALA A 376 17.97 5.75 -8.04
N ALA A 377 17.70 7.06 -8.15
CA ALA A 377 16.90 7.62 -9.23
C ALA A 377 17.49 7.33 -10.62
N ASN A 378 18.81 7.48 -10.79
CA ASN A 378 19.50 7.14 -12.04
C ASN A 378 19.36 5.66 -12.39
N ASN A 379 19.57 4.78 -11.40
CA ASN A 379 19.44 3.35 -11.65
C ASN A 379 18.00 2.97 -12.03
N ILE A 380 16.97 3.56 -11.39
CA ILE A 380 15.57 3.31 -11.72
C ILE A 380 15.30 3.61 -13.21
N ILE A 381 15.70 4.79 -13.69
CA ILE A 381 15.52 5.16 -15.10
C ILE A 381 16.20 4.16 -16.02
N ASN A 382 17.46 3.82 -15.74
CA ASN A 382 18.22 2.86 -16.55
C ASN A 382 17.55 1.48 -16.56
N PHE A 383 17.01 1.03 -15.43
CA PHE A 383 16.35 -0.28 -15.31
C PHE A 383 15.01 -0.30 -16.04
N VAL A 384 14.21 0.76 -15.94
CA VAL A 384 12.95 0.88 -16.69
C VAL A 384 13.23 0.96 -18.19
N GLN A 385 14.21 1.73 -18.63
CA GLN A 385 14.62 1.79 -20.04
C GLN A 385 15.14 0.44 -20.54
N PHE A 386 15.96 -0.27 -19.75
CA PHE A 386 16.43 -1.61 -20.09
C PHE A 386 15.26 -2.57 -20.31
N GLN A 387 14.26 -2.57 -19.41
CA GLN A 387 13.07 -3.40 -19.55
C GLN A 387 12.24 -3.04 -20.78
N ARG A 388 12.10 -1.75 -21.11
CA ARG A 388 11.40 -1.30 -22.34
C ARG A 388 12.05 -1.83 -23.61
N ILE A 389 13.37 -1.96 -23.63
CA ILE A 389 14.12 -2.45 -24.80
C ILE A 389 14.11 -3.98 -24.87
N HIS A 390 14.24 -4.67 -23.74
CA HIS A 390 14.51 -6.12 -23.70
C HIS A 390 13.30 -6.99 -23.33
N ARG A 391 12.19 -6.43 -22.83
CA ARG A 391 10.94 -7.17 -22.60
C ARG A 391 9.89 -6.75 -23.64
N THR A 392 9.23 -7.74 -24.26
CA THR A 392 8.15 -7.54 -25.24
C THR A 392 6.80 -7.21 -24.62
N THR A 393 6.70 -7.17 -23.28
CA THR A 393 5.47 -6.87 -22.55
C THR A 393 5.29 -5.37 -22.29
N SER A 394 4.05 -4.92 -22.25
CA SER A 394 3.69 -3.53 -21.90
C SER A 394 4.18 -3.14 -20.51
N LEU A 395 4.40 -1.83 -20.28
CA LEU A 395 4.78 -1.29 -18.97
C LEU A 395 3.71 -1.64 -17.93
N THR A 396 4.16 -2.20 -16.80
CA THR A 396 3.28 -2.54 -15.68
C THR A 396 3.07 -1.33 -14.75
N GLU A 397 2.08 -1.38 -13.85
CA GLU A 397 1.91 -0.35 -12.81
C GLU A 397 3.16 -0.19 -11.94
N VAL A 398 3.91 -1.29 -11.74
CA VAL A 398 5.20 -1.28 -11.04
C VAL A 398 6.21 -0.37 -11.75
N ASN A 399 6.29 -0.40 -13.08
CA ASN A 399 7.18 0.48 -13.84
C ASN A 399 6.78 1.95 -13.71
N LEU A 400 5.47 2.23 -13.74
CA LEU A 400 4.94 3.59 -13.61
C LEU A 400 5.26 4.19 -12.24
N TRP A 401 5.13 3.41 -11.15
CA TRP A 401 5.46 3.90 -9.81
C TRP A 401 6.97 4.08 -9.61
N ALA A 402 7.79 3.26 -10.27
CA ALA A 402 9.24 3.47 -10.31
C ALA A 402 9.60 4.79 -11.03
N ASP A 403 9.01 5.02 -12.21
CA ASP A 403 9.18 6.26 -12.97
C ASP A 403 8.72 7.47 -12.15
N TYR A 404 7.58 7.38 -11.45
CA TYR A 404 7.11 8.43 -10.55
C TYR A 404 8.13 8.78 -9.46
N ALA A 405 8.71 7.77 -8.80
CA ALA A 405 9.72 7.96 -7.77
C ALA A 405 10.98 8.65 -8.33
N ALA A 406 11.49 8.15 -9.45
CA ALA A 406 12.69 8.69 -10.07
C ALA A 406 12.49 10.12 -10.57
N CYS A 407 11.43 10.39 -11.33
CA CYS A 407 11.14 11.72 -11.87
C CYS A 407 10.88 12.75 -10.76
N THR A 408 10.27 12.35 -9.65
CA THR A 408 10.11 13.24 -8.49
C THR A 408 11.46 13.61 -7.88
N CYS A 409 12.37 12.62 -7.73
CA CYS A 409 13.73 12.88 -7.24
C CYS A 409 14.53 13.78 -8.19
N PHE A 410 14.41 13.58 -9.51
CA PHE A 410 15.03 14.46 -10.49
C PHE A 410 14.45 15.87 -10.44
N LEU A 411 13.13 16.02 -10.45
CA LEU A 411 12.47 17.32 -10.38
C LEU A 411 12.89 18.11 -9.14
N LEU A 412 12.99 17.46 -7.97
CA LEU A 412 13.49 18.09 -6.74
C LEU A 412 14.92 18.61 -6.87
N ARG A 413 15.78 17.93 -7.63
CA ARG A 413 17.21 18.24 -7.76
C ARG A 413 17.50 19.21 -8.91
N THR A 414 16.92 18.97 -10.08
CA THR A 414 17.21 19.70 -11.33
C THR A 414 16.28 20.89 -11.53
N GLN A 415 15.10 20.88 -10.90
CA GLN A 415 14.08 21.93 -11.02
C GLN A 415 13.56 22.11 -12.46
N GLU A 416 13.73 21.09 -13.31
CA GLU A 416 13.40 21.13 -14.72
C GLU A 416 11.89 21.07 -14.95
N GLN A 417 11.34 22.13 -15.56
CA GLN A 417 9.91 22.31 -15.77
C GLN A 417 9.27 21.22 -16.63
N HIS A 418 10.02 20.64 -17.58
CA HIS A 418 9.49 19.61 -18.47
C HIS A 418 9.16 18.29 -17.76
N LEU A 419 9.68 18.07 -16.54
CA LEU A 419 9.35 16.90 -15.73
C LEU A 419 8.02 17.05 -14.99
N VAL A 420 7.51 18.27 -14.83
CA VAL A 420 6.31 18.57 -14.03
C VAL A 420 5.07 17.85 -14.58
N PRO A 421 4.72 17.94 -15.89
CA PRO A 421 3.56 17.23 -16.43
C PRO A 421 3.66 15.71 -16.26
N HIS A 422 4.88 15.18 -16.30
CA HIS A 422 5.12 13.75 -16.13
C HIS A 422 4.88 13.30 -14.70
N VAL A 423 5.29 14.10 -13.70
CA VAL A 423 5.11 13.79 -12.27
C VAL A 423 3.63 13.85 -11.86
N SER A 424 2.83 14.77 -12.42
CA SER A 424 1.43 14.96 -12.03
C SER A 424 0.46 13.87 -12.51
N GLN A 425 0.85 13.01 -13.46
CA GLN A 425 -0.09 12.08 -14.11
C GLN A 425 -0.23 10.70 -13.43
N PHE A 426 0.61 10.36 -12.46
CA PHE A 426 0.72 8.98 -11.97
C PHE A 426 -0.38 8.58 -10.96
N LYS A 427 -0.49 9.34 -9.86
CA LYS A 427 -1.44 9.07 -8.79
C LYS A 427 -2.29 10.34 -8.56
N PRO A 428 -3.51 10.43 -9.12
CA PRO A 428 -4.25 11.69 -9.19
C PRO A 428 -4.51 12.30 -7.81
N TYR A 429 -4.85 11.50 -6.80
CA TYR A 429 -5.11 11.97 -5.43
C TYR A 429 -3.87 12.50 -4.68
N ASP A 430 -2.68 12.42 -5.29
CA ASP A 430 -1.49 13.12 -4.80
C ASP A 430 -1.50 14.60 -5.15
N GLY A 431 -2.29 15.03 -6.14
CA GLY A 431 -2.25 16.38 -6.72
C GLY A 431 -2.24 17.48 -5.66
N VAL A 432 -3.25 17.49 -4.79
CA VAL A 432 -3.31 18.46 -3.68
C VAL A 432 -2.37 18.05 -2.55
N ALA A 433 -2.61 16.86 -1.98
CA ALA A 433 -2.06 16.42 -0.70
C ALA A 433 -0.54 16.24 -0.70
N VAL A 434 0.06 15.86 -1.83
CA VAL A 434 1.49 15.51 -1.92
C VAL A 434 2.21 16.50 -2.82
N LEU A 435 1.69 16.72 -4.03
CA LEU A 435 2.34 17.56 -5.03
C LEU A 435 2.22 19.05 -4.67
N CYS A 436 1.02 19.61 -4.54
CA CYS A 436 0.86 21.02 -4.19
C CYS A 436 1.32 21.34 -2.76
N ASP A 437 0.96 20.50 -1.78
CA ASP A 437 1.23 20.77 -0.37
C ASP A 437 2.71 20.60 0.02
N VAL A 438 3.43 19.65 -0.60
CA VAL A 438 4.80 19.28 -0.18
C VAL A 438 5.83 19.56 -1.26
N LEU A 439 5.59 19.10 -2.50
CA LEU A 439 6.54 19.30 -3.60
C LEU A 439 6.59 20.77 -4.04
N GLY A 440 5.43 21.40 -4.25
CA GLY A 440 5.29 22.76 -4.78
C GLY A 440 6.14 23.79 -4.04
N PRO A 441 6.11 23.86 -2.69
CA PRO A 441 6.95 24.76 -1.91
C PRO A 441 8.47 24.51 -2.03
N ALA A 442 8.88 23.35 -2.54
CA ALA A 442 10.27 23.03 -2.82
C ALA A 442 10.71 23.34 -4.25
N LEU A 443 9.78 23.73 -5.14
CA LEU A 443 10.07 24.04 -6.53
C LEU A 443 10.34 25.54 -6.78
N SER A 444 11.03 25.83 -7.87
CA SER A 444 11.12 27.19 -8.42
C SER A 444 9.73 27.75 -8.77
N GLY A 445 9.58 29.08 -8.74
CA GLY A 445 8.30 29.75 -9.03
C GLY A 445 7.61 29.26 -10.32
N PRO A 446 8.31 29.20 -11.47
CA PRO A 446 7.73 28.69 -12.71
C PRO A 446 7.33 27.21 -12.65
N ALA A 447 8.20 26.32 -12.12
CA ALA A 447 7.88 24.89 -12.02
C ALA A 447 6.71 24.63 -11.07
N ARG A 448 6.63 25.40 -9.97
CA ARG A 448 5.52 25.38 -9.02
C ARG A 448 4.20 25.80 -9.69
N GLN A 449 4.19 26.88 -10.45
CA GLN A 449 2.99 27.34 -11.16
C GLN A 449 2.47 26.29 -12.13
N ILE A 450 3.35 25.66 -12.91
CA ILE A 450 2.98 24.56 -13.81
C ILE A 450 2.39 23.40 -13.00
N LEU A 451 3.01 23.04 -11.87
CA LEU A 451 2.55 21.94 -11.02
C LEU A 451 1.15 22.21 -10.47
N GLU A 452 0.94 23.40 -9.90
CA GLU A 452 -0.35 23.82 -9.33
C GLU A 452 -1.45 23.86 -10.40
N GLN A 453 -1.14 24.36 -11.61
CA GLN A 453 -2.08 24.35 -12.74
C GLN A 453 -2.46 22.93 -13.18
N GLN A 454 -1.49 22.02 -13.28
CA GLN A 454 -1.75 20.63 -13.67
C GLN A 454 -2.58 19.89 -12.60
N CYS A 455 -2.24 20.07 -11.33
CA CYS A 455 -2.98 19.45 -10.23
C CYS A 455 -4.42 19.99 -10.15
N ALA A 456 -4.61 21.30 -10.31
CA ALA A 456 -5.93 21.92 -10.35
C ALA A 456 -6.76 21.43 -11.55
N ALA A 457 -6.14 21.22 -12.72
CA ALA A 457 -6.83 20.66 -13.88
C ALA A 457 -7.28 19.21 -13.64
N ILE A 458 -6.46 18.39 -12.98
CA ILE A 458 -6.81 17.01 -12.61
C ILE A 458 -7.97 17.00 -11.61
N GLU A 459 -7.90 17.83 -10.57
CA GLU A 459 -8.97 17.97 -9.58
C GLU A 459 -10.27 18.44 -10.22
N ALA A 460 -10.23 19.51 -11.03
CA ALA A 460 -11.40 20.02 -11.73
C ALA A 460 -12.03 18.97 -12.68
N ALA A 461 -11.21 18.17 -13.37
CA ALA A 461 -11.69 17.10 -14.23
C ALA A 461 -12.33 15.94 -13.43
N ASP A 462 -11.80 15.62 -12.24
CA ASP A 462 -12.43 14.65 -11.32
C ASP A 462 -13.75 15.17 -10.76
N GLU A 463 -13.81 16.43 -10.32
CA GLU A 463 -15.03 17.08 -9.82
C GLU A 463 -16.10 17.18 -10.91
N GLN A 464 -15.72 17.51 -12.15
CA GLN A 464 -16.64 17.51 -13.27
C GLN A 464 -17.20 16.11 -13.54
N ARG A 465 -16.34 15.08 -13.54
CA ARG A 465 -16.77 13.68 -13.69
C ARG A 465 -17.69 13.23 -12.55
N ALA A 466 -17.50 13.74 -11.34
CA ALA A 466 -18.35 13.44 -10.19
C ALA A 466 -19.80 13.93 -10.35
N THR A 467 -20.06 14.90 -11.24
CA THR A 467 -21.41 15.41 -11.54
C THR A 467 -22.11 14.66 -12.67
N GLN A 468 -21.41 13.78 -13.38
CA GLN A 468 -21.97 13.06 -14.52
C GLN A 468 -22.87 11.91 -14.08
N VAL A 469 -24.06 11.86 -14.67
CA VAL A 469 -25.03 10.76 -14.52
C VAL A 469 -25.48 10.37 -15.92
N PHE A 470 -25.45 9.08 -16.20
CA PHE A 470 -25.84 8.51 -17.49
C PHE A 470 -27.09 7.64 -17.31
N LEU A 471 -28.19 8.08 -17.93
CA LEU A 471 -29.48 7.39 -17.90
C LEU A 471 -29.65 6.55 -19.17
N ARG A 472 -29.88 5.25 -19.03
CA ARG A 472 -30.14 4.36 -20.18
C ARG A 472 -31.46 4.72 -20.84
N SER A 473 -32.44 5.18 -20.07
CA SER A 473 -33.75 5.63 -20.57
C SER A 473 -33.64 6.79 -21.57
N GLU A 474 -32.54 7.55 -21.56
CA GLU A 474 -32.27 8.67 -22.47
C GLU A 474 -31.42 8.26 -23.69
N HIS A 475 -30.89 7.03 -23.72
CA HIS A 475 -29.87 6.61 -24.69
C HIS A 475 -30.11 5.18 -25.21
N ASN A 476 -29.87 4.93 -26.49
CA ASN A 476 -30.01 3.58 -27.04
C ASN A 476 -28.76 2.72 -26.77
N VAL A 477 -28.65 2.21 -25.54
CA VAL A 477 -27.49 1.44 -25.04
C VAL A 477 -27.89 -0.01 -24.78
N GLN A 478 -27.17 -0.96 -25.39
CA GLN A 478 -27.51 -2.39 -25.33
C GLN A 478 -26.98 -3.09 -24.08
N PHE A 479 -25.77 -2.74 -23.65
CA PHE A 479 -25.06 -3.45 -22.57
C PHE A 479 -24.98 -2.59 -21.30
N PHE A 480 -24.58 -3.18 -20.19
CA PHE A 480 -24.60 -2.56 -18.87
C PHE A 480 -23.29 -2.79 -18.11
N VAL A 481 -23.01 -1.91 -17.16
CA VAL A 481 -21.89 -1.99 -16.22
C VAL A 481 -21.94 -3.29 -15.43
N GLY A 482 -20.82 -4.03 -15.43
CA GLY A 482 -20.70 -5.34 -14.81
C GLY A 482 -20.95 -6.52 -15.74
N LEU A 483 -21.31 -6.29 -17.01
CA LEU A 483 -21.37 -7.34 -18.02
C LEU A 483 -19.96 -7.81 -18.42
N ILE A 484 -19.80 -9.13 -18.58
CA ILE A 484 -18.60 -9.75 -19.15
C ILE A 484 -18.81 -10.00 -20.64
N PHE A 485 -17.79 -9.69 -21.42
CA PHE A 485 -17.82 -9.86 -22.86
C PHE A 485 -16.50 -10.37 -23.42
N LYS A 486 -16.57 -10.82 -24.67
CA LYS A 486 -15.42 -11.08 -25.54
C LYS A 486 -15.43 -10.07 -26.68
N HIS A 487 -14.28 -9.46 -26.95
CA HIS A 487 -14.17 -8.51 -28.06
C HIS A 487 -14.30 -9.23 -29.42
N ALA A 488 -15.17 -8.77 -30.30
CA ALA A 488 -15.46 -9.42 -31.58
C ALA A 488 -14.21 -9.61 -32.47
N ARG A 489 -13.42 -8.54 -32.67
CA ARG A 489 -12.19 -8.57 -33.47
C ARG A 489 -10.98 -9.21 -32.77
N TYR A 490 -10.67 -8.76 -31.55
CA TYR A 490 -9.42 -9.14 -30.86
C TYR A 490 -9.56 -10.33 -29.92
N SER A 491 -10.78 -10.84 -29.70
CA SER A 491 -11.06 -12.04 -28.90
C SER A 491 -10.60 -12.01 -27.44
N TYR A 492 -10.19 -10.86 -26.89
CA TYR A 492 -9.89 -10.75 -25.46
C TYR A 492 -11.18 -10.65 -24.63
N THR A 493 -11.10 -11.11 -23.38
CA THR A 493 -12.18 -11.02 -22.40
C THR A 493 -12.05 -9.74 -21.58
N GLY A 494 -13.16 -9.09 -21.27
CA GLY A 494 -13.20 -7.95 -20.35
C GLY A 494 -14.54 -7.77 -19.66
N CYS A 495 -14.59 -6.82 -18.73
CA CYS A 495 -15.80 -6.37 -18.07
C CYS A 495 -16.07 -4.89 -18.32
N ILE A 496 -17.35 -4.53 -18.46
CA ILE A 496 -17.79 -3.15 -18.66
C ILE A 496 -17.78 -2.40 -17.32
N THR A 497 -17.13 -1.25 -17.28
CA THR A 497 -17.04 -0.36 -16.10
C THR A 497 -17.72 0.99 -16.30
N GLY A 498 -18.15 1.30 -17.53
CA GLY A 498 -18.88 2.51 -17.85
C GLY A 498 -19.20 2.58 -19.34
N TRP A 499 -20.06 3.52 -19.73
CA TRP A 499 -20.46 3.74 -21.11
C TRP A 499 -20.76 5.21 -21.39
N GLU A 500 -20.57 5.61 -22.63
CA GLU A 500 -20.92 6.93 -23.15
C GLU A 500 -21.80 6.74 -24.40
N PRO A 501 -22.81 7.59 -24.63
CA PRO A 501 -23.78 7.39 -25.71
C PRO A 501 -23.17 7.50 -27.12
N LYS A 502 -21.99 8.13 -27.23
CA LYS A 502 -21.20 8.28 -28.46
C LYS A 502 -19.71 8.27 -28.13
N CYS A 503 -18.87 8.23 -29.16
CA CYS A 503 -17.42 8.31 -29.00
C CYS A 503 -16.99 9.68 -28.43
N MET A 504 -16.43 9.72 -27.22
CA MET A 504 -15.88 10.94 -26.60
C MET A 504 -14.34 11.03 -26.68
N ALA A 505 -13.69 10.10 -27.39
CA ALA A 505 -12.25 10.11 -27.58
C ALA A 505 -11.79 11.24 -28.52
N SER A 506 -10.53 11.66 -28.40
CA SER A 506 -9.94 12.68 -29.26
C SER A 506 -9.93 12.26 -30.73
N ASP A 507 -9.92 13.23 -31.64
CA ASP A 507 -9.90 12.96 -33.09
C ASP A 507 -8.67 12.15 -33.50
N ASP A 508 -7.51 12.42 -32.92
CA ASP A 508 -6.28 11.62 -33.13
C ASP A 508 -6.48 10.15 -32.74
N TRP A 509 -7.13 9.89 -31.60
CA TRP A 509 -7.41 8.53 -31.16
C TRP A 509 -8.43 7.86 -32.07
N ARG A 510 -9.49 8.58 -32.47
CA ARG A 510 -10.53 8.08 -33.38
C ARG A 510 -9.94 7.70 -34.73
N ALA A 511 -9.01 8.49 -35.25
CA ALA A 511 -8.28 8.20 -36.48
C ALA A 511 -7.37 6.98 -36.31
N HIS A 512 -6.58 6.91 -35.22
CA HIS A 512 -5.67 5.80 -34.94
C HIS A 512 -6.40 4.46 -34.78
N MET A 513 -7.56 4.47 -34.11
CA MET A 513 -8.40 3.29 -33.90
C MET A 513 -9.38 3.02 -35.06
N GLU A 514 -9.29 3.82 -36.13
CA GLU A 514 -10.10 3.71 -37.34
C GLU A 514 -11.62 3.69 -37.06
N VAL A 515 -12.08 4.51 -36.10
CA VAL A 515 -13.48 4.57 -35.67
C VAL A 515 -14.44 4.88 -36.81
N GLU A 516 -14.00 5.60 -37.84
CA GLU A 516 -14.83 5.90 -39.01
C GLU A 516 -15.08 4.68 -39.91
N LYS A 517 -14.26 3.64 -39.81
CA LYS A 517 -14.43 2.39 -40.59
C LYS A 517 -15.39 1.40 -39.92
N LEU A 518 -15.84 1.70 -38.71
CA LEU A 518 -16.84 0.94 -37.98
C LEU A 518 -18.21 1.05 -38.64
N ALA A 519 -19.02 -0.01 -38.61
CA ALA A 519 -20.29 -0.04 -39.34
C ALA A 519 -21.29 0.99 -38.80
N ARG A 520 -21.22 1.29 -37.50
CA ARG A 520 -22.02 2.32 -36.83
C ARG A 520 -21.23 3.59 -36.48
N GLY A 521 -19.96 3.67 -36.90
CA GLY A 521 -19.12 4.86 -36.72
C GLY A 521 -18.97 5.32 -35.27
N ALA A 522 -18.83 6.63 -35.08
CA ALA A 522 -18.63 7.29 -33.77
C ALA A 522 -19.93 7.59 -33.01
N ASP A 523 -21.10 7.50 -33.67
CA ASP A 523 -22.40 7.86 -33.11
C ASP A 523 -23.08 6.71 -32.33
N GLN A 524 -22.46 5.53 -32.30
CA GLN A 524 -22.87 4.43 -31.43
C GLN A 524 -22.32 4.58 -30.01
N PRO A 525 -22.91 3.90 -29.01
CA PRO A 525 -22.33 3.85 -27.67
C PRO A 525 -20.92 3.24 -27.66
N PHE A 526 -20.09 3.76 -26.75
CA PHE A 526 -18.78 3.21 -26.46
C PHE A 526 -18.66 2.91 -24.97
N TYR A 527 -17.89 1.88 -24.66
CA TYR A 527 -17.79 1.32 -23.32
C TYR A 527 -16.35 1.40 -22.82
N THR A 528 -16.20 1.88 -21.59
CA THR A 528 -14.94 1.78 -20.84
C THR A 528 -14.89 0.41 -20.16
N VAL A 529 -13.86 -0.37 -20.45
CA VAL A 529 -13.74 -1.76 -19.98
C VAL A 529 -12.43 -2.01 -19.26
N ILE A 530 -12.43 -2.97 -18.34
CA ILE A 530 -11.21 -3.60 -17.81
C ILE A 530 -11.08 -4.95 -18.49
N ALA A 531 -10.01 -5.15 -19.25
CA ALA A 531 -9.73 -6.44 -19.83
C ALA A 531 -9.06 -7.38 -18.82
N ILE A 532 -9.07 -8.69 -19.11
CA ILE A 532 -8.52 -9.72 -18.23
C ILE A 532 -7.01 -9.59 -17.98
N ASP A 533 -6.31 -8.85 -18.83
CA ASP A 533 -4.90 -8.46 -18.67
C ASP A 533 -4.70 -7.21 -17.81
N GLY A 534 -5.78 -6.65 -17.25
CA GLY A 534 -5.79 -5.45 -16.41
C GLY A 534 -5.82 -4.13 -17.17
N HIS A 535 -5.66 -4.12 -18.50
CA HIS A 535 -5.66 -2.87 -19.24
C HIS A 535 -7.07 -2.26 -19.36
N LYS A 536 -7.15 -0.95 -19.16
CA LYS A 536 -8.36 -0.17 -19.50
C LYS A 536 -8.42 -0.01 -21.01
N ARG A 537 -9.59 -0.25 -21.60
CA ARG A 537 -9.83 -0.08 -23.04
C ARG A 537 -11.14 0.66 -23.28
N TYR A 538 -11.27 1.25 -24.45
CA TYR A 538 -12.46 1.96 -24.91
C TYR A 538 -12.98 1.26 -26.16
N VAL A 539 -14.20 0.71 -26.10
CA VAL A 539 -14.70 -0.30 -27.04
C VAL A 539 -16.06 0.12 -27.59
N ALA A 540 -16.20 0.12 -28.91
CA ALA A 540 -17.48 0.37 -29.58
C ALA A 540 -18.49 -0.75 -29.30
N GLU A 541 -19.78 -0.40 -29.18
CA GLU A 541 -20.87 -1.35 -28.88
C GLU A 541 -20.89 -2.57 -29.80
N GLU A 542 -20.72 -2.37 -31.11
CA GLU A 542 -20.77 -3.48 -32.09
C GLU A 542 -19.63 -4.51 -31.92
N ASN A 543 -18.58 -4.18 -31.17
CA ASN A 543 -17.46 -5.07 -30.89
C ASN A 543 -17.64 -5.88 -29.59
N ILE A 544 -18.77 -5.73 -28.90
CA ILE A 544 -19.05 -6.41 -27.64
C ILE A 544 -19.91 -7.64 -27.88
N ILE A 545 -19.37 -8.82 -27.56
CA ILE A 545 -20.11 -10.09 -27.57
C ILE A 545 -20.24 -10.58 -26.13
N PRO A 546 -21.44 -10.55 -25.51
CA PRO A 546 -21.65 -11.03 -24.16
C PRO A 546 -21.21 -12.50 -23.99
N ILE A 547 -20.58 -12.81 -22.87
CA ILE A 547 -20.20 -14.18 -22.52
C ILE A 547 -20.66 -14.53 -21.10
N VAL A 548 -20.67 -15.83 -20.80
CA VAL A 548 -20.97 -16.33 -19.45
C VAL A 548 -19.86 -15.91 -18.49
N LEU A 549 -20.25 -15.31 -17.36
CA LEU A 549 -19.36 -15.09 -16.23
C LEU A 549 -19.09 -16.43 -15.54
N THR A 550 -17.84 -16.84 -15.49
CA THR A 550 -17.39 -18.00 -14.68
C THR A 550 -16.66 -17.51 -13.44
N LYS A 551 -16.55 -18.37 -12.41
CA LYS A 551 -15.77 -18.06 -11.20
C LYS A 551 -14.32 -17.71 -11.55
N ASP A 552 -13.72 -18.39 -12.51
CA ASP A 552 -12.33 -18.17 -12.92
C ASP A 552 -12.14 -16.83 -13.62
N ILE A 553 -13.09 -16.42 -14.48
CA ILE A 553 -13.07 -15.08 -15.08
C ILE A 553 -13.21 -14.01 -14.00
N ALA A 554 -14.13 -14.19 -13.05
CA ALA A 554 -14.35 -13.24 -11.95
C ALA A 554 -13.08 -13.06 -11.11
N ARG A 555 -12.44 -14.17 -10.71
CA ARG A 555 -11.19 -14.19 -9.95
C ARG A 555 -10.06 -13.51 -10.73
N THR A 556 -9.87 -13.88 -11.99
CA THR A 556 -8.80 -13.33 -12.82
C THR A 556 -8.97 -11.83 -13.00
N LEU A 557 -10.19 -11.34 -13.30
CA LEU A 557 -10.46 -9.90 -13.39
C LEU A 557 -10.17 -9.18 -12.07
N SER A 558 -10.60 -9.76 -10.94
CA SER A 558 -10.37 -9.15 -9.61
C SER A 558 -8.89 -9.03 -9.24
N GLN A 559 -8.05 -9.91 -9.76
CA GLN A 559 -6.61 -9.94 -9.50
C GLN A 559 -5.81 -9.16 -10.55
N SER A 560 -6.39 -8.92 -11.73
CA SER A 560 -5.71 -8.27 -12.86
C SER A 560 -5.35 -6.81 -12.61
N ARG A 561 -6.14 -6.10 -11.78
CA ARG A 561 -5.90 -4.68 -11.48
C ARG A 561 -6.59 -4.20 -10.23
N ALA A 562 -5.91 -3.37 -9.44
CA ALA A 562 -6.47 -2.75 -8.23
C ALA A 562 -7.75 -1.94 -8.51
N TYR A 563 -7.85 -1.31 -9.69
CA TYR A 563 -9.01 -0.53 -10.12
C TYR A 563 -10.30 -1.37 -10.19
N PHE A 564 -10.24 -2.70 -10.36
CA PHE A 564 -11.41 -3.57 -10.30
C PHE A 564 -12.17 -3.40 -8.98
N SER A 565 -11.44 -3.35 -7.86
CA SER A 565 -12.00 -3.26 -6.52
C SER A 565 -12.69 -1.93 -6.24
N ARG A 566 -12.41 -0.88 -7.04
CA ARG A 566 -13.17 0.38 -7.01
C ARG A 566 -14.55 0.22 -7.65
N CYS A 567 -14.59 -0.52 -8.77
CA CYS A 567 -15.75 -0.62 -9.64
C CYS A 567 -16.81 -1.60 -9.14
N PHE A 568 -16.41 -2.70 -8.51
CA PHE A 568 -17.32 -3.81 -8.20
C PHE A 568 -17.23 -4.25 -6.75
N GLU A 569 -18.33 -4.78 -6.23
CA GLU A 569 -18.44 -5.27 -4.85
C GLU A 569 -18.79 -6.76 -4.74
N GLY A 570 -19.20 -7.40 -5.84
CA GLY A 570 -19.65 -8.79 -5.83
C GLY A 570 -19.90 -9.32 -7.23
N ALA A 571 -20.49 -10.52 -7.29
CA ALA A 571 -20.97 -11.12 -8.53
C ALA A 571 -22.26 -11.88 -8.27
N GLN A 572 -23.13 -11.93 -9.28
CA GLN A 572 -24.38 -12.67 -9.26
C GLN A 572 -24.39 -13.65 -10.43
N PHE A 573 -24.80 -14.89 -10.15
CA PHE A 573 -24.95 -15.96 -11.15
C PHE A 573 -26.41 -16.37 -11.19
N GLY A 574 -26.95 -16.54 -12.40
CA GLY A 574 -28.28 -17.10 -12.60
C GLY A 574 -28.26 -18.63 -12.50
N GLU A 575 -29.37 -19.19 -12.06
CA GLU A 575 -29.52 -20.64 -11.84
C GLU A 575 -30.04 -21.40 -13.09
N GLY A 576 -30.19 -20.70 -14.21
CA GLY A 576 -30.77 -21.20 -15.46
C GLY A 576 -29.81 -21.91 -16.45
N SER A 577 -30.36 -22.46 -17.53
CA SER A 577 -29.64 -23.26 -18.55
C SER A 577 -28.58 -22.47 -19.34
N MET A 578 -28.74 -21.15 -19.49
CA MET A 578 -27.75 -20.27 -20.12
C MET A 578 -26.65 -19.77 -19.17
N GLN A 579 -26.72 -20.08 -17.86
CA GLN A 579 -25.76 -19.67 -16.84
C GLN A 579 -25.29 -18.21 -16.95
N ARG A 580 -26.21 -17.26 -17.18
CA ARG A 580 -25.85 -15.83 -17.24
C ARG A 580 -25.35 -15.37 -15.88
N GLY A 581 -24.35 -14.49 -15.86
CA GLY A 581 -23.86 -13.87 -14.63
C GLY A 581 -23.39 -12.45 -14.87
N ARG A 582 -23.27 -11.68 -13.80
CA ARG A 582 -22.84 -10.27 -13.82
C ARG A 582 -22.00 -9.94 -12.60
N LEU A 583 -21.17 -8.91 -12.72
CA LEU A 583 -20.54 -8.26 -11.58
C LEU A 583 -21.51 -7.23 -10.98
N LEU A 584 -21.46 -7.07 -9.66
CA LEU A 584 -22.29 -6.10 -8.94
C LEU A 584 -21.53 -4.76 -8.85
N PRO A 585 -22.08 -3.67 -9.42
CA PRO A 585 -21.44 -2.36 -9.39
C PRO A 585 -21.33 -1.83 -7.96
N SER A 586 -20.24 -1.10 -7.68
CA SER A 586 -20.09 -0.36 -6.43
C SER A 586 -21.05 0.83 -6.38
N GLU A 587 -21.23 1.40 -5.19
CA GLU A 587 -22.05 2.60 -4.99
C GLU A 587 -21.64 3.77 -5.90
N GLU A 588 -20.35 3.92 -6.15
CA GLU A 588 -19.82 4.91 -7.09
C GLU A 588 -20.39 4.70 -8.50
N LEU A 589 -20.36 3.47 -9.02
CA LEU A 589 -20.90 3.18 -10.35
C LEU A 589 -22.43 3.23 -10.37
N ARG A 590 -23.12 2.90 -9.27
CA ARG A 590 -24.57 3.08 -9.17
C ARG A 590 -24.98 4.55 -9.23
N LYS A 591 -24.20 5.46 -8.66
CA LYS A 591 -24.47 6.91 -8.77
C LYS A 591 -24.29 7.43 -10.20
N VAL A 592 -23.28 6.93 -10.93
CA VAL A 592 -23.00 7.35 -12.31
C VAL A 592 -23.94 6.68 -13.32
N TYR A 593 -24.30 5.40 -13.09
CA TYR A 593 -25.14 4.58 -13.97
C TYR A 593 -26.32 3.95 -13.18
N PRO A 594 -27.29 4.76 -12.73
CA PRO A 594 -28.31 4.31 -11.77
C PRO A 594 -29.28 3.23 -12.29
N GLU A 595 -29.42 3.10 -13.61
CA GLU A 595 -30.34 2.14 -14.23
C GLU A 595 -29.66 0.82 -14.62
N ASP A 596 -28.32 0.75 -14.56
CA ASP A 596 -27.56 -0.42 -15.04
C ASP A 596 -27.68 -1.63 -14.10
N ASP A 597 -27.86 -1.42 -12.80
CA ASP A 597 -28.08 -2.52 -11.85
C ASP A 597 -29.42 -3.23 -12.14
N ALA A 598 -30.48 -2.48 -12.45
CA ALA A 598 -31.75 -3.05 -12.85
C ALA A 598 -31.66 -3.77 -14.21
N ALA A 599 -30.94 -3.19 -15.18
CA ALA A 599 -30.70 -3.81 -16.48
C ALA A 599 -29.95 -5.16 -16.35
N GLY A 600 -28.92 -5.20 -15.50
CA GLY A 600 -28.18 -6.44 -15.25
C GLY A 600 -29.01 -7.51 -14.53
N ALA A 601 -29.89 -7.12 -13.59
CA ALA A 601 -30.81 -8.05 -12.95
C ALA A 601 -31.81 -8.64 -13.97
N ALA A 602 -32.36 -7.80 -14.85
CA ALA A 602 -33.25 -8.24 -15.92
C ALA A 602 -32.56 -9.20 -16.91
N TRP A 603 -31.28 -8.95 -17.23
CA TRP A 603 -30.46 -9.83 -18.06
C TRP A 603 -30.30 -11.25 -17.49
N ILE A 604 -30.10 -11.36 -16.17
CA ILE A 604 -30.05 -12.66 -15.48
C ILE A 604 -31.43 -13.33 -15.53
N ALA A 605 -32.50 -12.61 -15.17
CA ALA A 605 -33.86 -13.15 -15.14
C ALA A 605 -34.38 -13.61 -16.51
N GLU A 606 -33.95 -12.96 -17.60
CA GLU A 606 -34.25 -13.42 -18.97
C GLU A 606 -33.55 -14.76 -19.29
N GLY A 607 -32.29 -14.93 -18.84
CA GLY A 607 -31.57 -16.19 -18.97
C GLY A 607 -32.23 -17.36 -18.24
N GLU A 608 -32.99 -17.08 -17.17
CA GLU A 608 -33.74 -18.06 -16.39
C GLU A 608 -35.11 -18.39 -16.99
N ARG A 609 -35.84 -17.37 -17.50
CA ARG A 609 -37.20 -17.53 -18.08
C ARG A 609 -37.24 -18.37 -19.34
N ASN A 610 -36.16 -18.41 -20.13
CA ASN A 610 -36.07 -19.28 -21.31
C ASN A 610 -36.10 -20.79 -20.98
N ARG A 611 -36.20 -21.19 -19.69
CA ARG A 611 -36.50 -22.56 -19.24
C ARG A 611 -37.97 -22.96 -19.42
N GLN A 612 -38.93 -22.07 -19.22
CA GLN A 612 -40.35 -22.44 -19.21
C GLN A 612 -40.92 -22.63 -20.62
N GLY A 613 -40.46 -21.87 -21.61
CA GLY A 613 -40.92 -21.99 -23.00
C GLY A 613 -40.39 -23.19 -23.79
N LEU A 614 -39.35 -23.87 -23.28
CA LEU A 614 -38.77 -25.09 -23.86
C LEU A 614 -39.21 -26.38 -23.13
N SER A 615 -39.88 -26.24 -21.98
CA SER A 615 -40.50 -27.36 -21.24
C SER A 615 -41.97 -27.59 -21.65
N ASP A 616 -42.62 -26.61 -22.27
CA ASP A 616 -44.03 -26.67 -22.71
C ASP A 616 -44.18 -26.85 -24.24
N ARG A 617 -43.16 -27.38 -24.92
CA ARG A 617 -43.23 -27.74 -26.35
C ARG A 617 -42.85 -29.20 -26.61
#